data_AF-A0A432QJL3-F1
#
_entry.id   AF-A0A432QJL3-F1
#
_cell.length_a   1.000
_cell.length_b   1.000
_cell.length_c   1.000
_cell.angle_alpha   90.00
_cell.angle_beta   90.00
_cell.angle_gamma   90.00
#
_symmetry.space_group_name_H-M   'P 1'
#
loop_
_entity.id
_entity.type
_entity.pdbx_description
1 polymer ?
#
loop_
_entity_poly.entity_id
_entity_poly.type
_entity_poly.pdbx_seq_one_letter_code
_entity_poly.pdbx_strand_id
1 'polypeptide(L)' 'VTVIDPDCTFTYTEDQVVSKSKNSPFLGWKLQGRAVMTVMGGQITHNLLA' A
#
# COMPACT_ATOMS: atom_id res chain seq x y z
N VAL A 1 7.74 10.71 6.38
CA VAL A 1 7.97 9.47 7.14
C VAL A 1 6.98 8.43 6.65
N THR A 2 7.42 7.18 6.46
CA THR A 2 6.55 6.08 6.03
C THR A 2 6.68 4.95 7.04
N VAL A 3 5.55 4.44 7.53
CA VAL A 3 5.50 3.30 8.44
C VAL A 3 5.24 2.04 7.61
N ILE A 4 6.17 1.08 7.71
CA ILE A 4 6.09 -0.22 7.08
C ILE A 4 5.82 -1.26 8.17
N ASP A 5 4.78 -2.07 7.98
CA ASP A 5 4.58 -3.30 8.74
C ASP A 5 5.26 -4.46 7.98
N PRO A 6 6.38 -5.01 8.48
CA PRO A 6 7.12 -6.08 7.80
C PRO A 6 6.43 -7.43 7.83
N ASP A 7 5.50 -7.66 8.77
CA ASP A 7 4.80 -8.93 8.96
C ASP A 7 3.47 -8.95 8.19
N CYS A 8 2.98 -7.79 7.76
CA CYS A 8 1.79 -7.68 6.94
C CYS A 8 1.95 -8.41 5.61
N THR A 9 1.07 -9.39 5.38
CA THR A 9 0.99 -10.13 4.12
C THR A 9 -0.34 -9.83 3.44
N PHE A 10 -0.32 -9.51 2.15
CA PHE A 10 -1.51 -9.13 1.40
C PHE A 10 -1.43 -9.54 -0.06
N THR A 11 -2.58 -9.77 -0.69
CA THR A 11 -2.66 -9.95 -2.14
C THR A 11 -2.82 -8.58 -2.80
N TYR A 12 -1.99 -8.27 -3.80
CA TYR A 12 -2.10 -7.03 -4.55
C TYR A 12 -3.18 -7.15 -5.62
N THR A 13 -4.32 -6.47 -5.41
CA THR A 13 -5.50 -6.55 -6.28
C THR A 13 -5.71 -5.26 -7.08
N GLU A 14 -6.55 -5.32 -8.12
CA GLU A 14 -6.76 -4.19 -9.03
C GLU A 14 -7.39 -2.97 -8.33
N ASP A 15 -8.25 -3.19 -7.34
CA ASP A 15 -8.86 -2.14 -6.52
C ASP A 15 -7.84 -1.36 -5.67
N GLN A 16 -6.67 -1.94 -5.41
CA GLN A 16 -5.57 -1.28 -4.69
C GLN A 16 -4.70 -0.41 -5.61
N VAL A 17 -4.89 -0.45 -6.93
CA VAL A 17 -4.10 0.35 -7.87
C VAL A 17 -4.65 1.78 -7.93
N VAL A 18 -3.87 2.72 -7.43
CA VAL A 18 -4.24 4.16 -7.40
C VAL A 18 -3.97 4.85 -8.75
N SER A 19 -3.10 4.29 -9.60
CA SER A 19 -2.82 4.87 -10.92
C SER A 19 -4.01 4.70 -11.88
N LYS A 20 -4.21 5.67 -12.78
CA LYS A 20 -5.35 5.66 -13.72
C LYS A 20 -5.38 4.46 -14.66
N SER A 21 -4.22 3.88 -15.00
CA SER A 21 -4.13 2.80 -15.99
C SER A 21 -4.42 1.41 -15.41
N LYS A 22 -4.33 1.23 -14.08
CA LYS A 22 -4.57 -0.05 -13.38
C LYS A 22 -3.80 -1.28 -13.92
N ASN A 23 -2.69 -1.08 -14.61
CA ASN A 23 -2.01 -2.12 -15.41
C ASN A 23 -0.71 -2.67 -14.77
N SER A 24 -0.77 -3.10 -13.51
CA SER A 24 0.42 -3.62 -12.83
C SER A 24 0.70 -5.10 -13.18
N PRO A 25 1.96 -5.48 -13.44
CA PRO A 25 2.34 -6.89 -13.62
C PRO A 25 2.26 -7.71 -12.31
N PHE A 26 2.10 -7.05 -11.17
CA PHE A 26 2.06 -7.69 -9.84
C PHE A 26 0.64 -8.02 -9.36
N LEU A 27 -0.39 -7.80 -10.19
CA LEU A 27 -1.76 -8.12 -9.83
C LEU A 27 -1.90 -9.62 -9.52
N GLY A 28 -2.57 -9.93 -8.41
CA GLY A 28 -2.75 -11.29 -7.88
C GLY A 28 -1.56 -11.83 -7.08
N TRP A 29 -0.44 -11.10 -6.98
CA TRP A 29 0.70 -11.55 -6.20
C TRP A 29 0.44 -11.42 -4.70
N LYS A 30 0.92 -12.40 -3.93
CA LYS A 30 0.98 -12.32 -2.47
C LYS A 30 2.31 -11.66 -2.09
N LEU A 31 2.24 -10.49 -1.48
CA LEU A 31 3.38 -9.67 -1.07
C LEU A 31 3.48 -9.63 0.45
N GLN A 32 4.70 -9.42 0.95
CA GLN A 32 5.00 -9.24 2.38
C GLN A 32 5.70 -7.90 2.60
N GLY A 33 5.37 -7.24 3.71
CA GLY A 33 5.83 -5.90 4.02
C GLY A 33 4.94 -4.85 3.36
N ARG A 34 4.14 -4.13 4.15
CA ARG A 34 3.17 -3.17 3.62
C ARG A 34 3.36 -1.77 4.23
N ALA A 35 3.29 -0.75 3.38
CA ALA A 35 3.18 0.62 3.83
C ALA A 35 1.77 0.86 4.39
N VAL A 36 1.67 0.91 5.72
CA VAL A 36 0.39 1.05 6.43
C VAL A 36 0.04 2.51 6.73
N MET A 37 1.03 3.40 6.75
CA MET A 37 0.79 4.84 6.94
C MET A 37 1.92 5.69 6.33
N THR A 38 1.56 6.84 5.77
CA THR A 38 2.53 7.85 5.31
C THR A 38 2.20 9.22 5.90
N VAL A 39 3.20 9.89 6.46
CA VAL A 39 3.10 11.27 6.98
C VAL A 39 4.01 12.18 6.16
N MET A 40 3.42 13.23 5.58
CA MET A 40 4.10 14.24 4.76
C MET A 40 3.76 15.63 5.31
N GLY A 41 4.79 16.40 5.68
CA GLY A 41 4.59 17.76 6.22
C GLY A 41 3.72 17.81 7.49
N GLY A 42 3.73 16.75 8.31
CA GLY A 42 2.88 16.64 9.50
C GLY A 42 1.44 16.21 9.23
N GLN A 43 1.06 15.92 7.99
CA GLN A 43 -0.26 15.43 7.61
C GLN A 43 -0.22 13.95 7.21
N ILE A 44 -1.21 13.17 7.62
CA ILE A 44 -1.38 11.77 7.19
C ILE A 44 -1.94 11.78 5.77
N THR A 45 -1.19 11.26 4.80
CA THR A 45 -1.58 11.23 3.39
C THR A 45 -1.94 9.84 2.88
N HIS A 46 -1.63 8.81 3.66
CA HIS A 46 -2.02 7.42 3.43
C HIS A 46 -2.23 6.75 4.78
N ASN A 47 -3.31 6.00 4.94
CA ASN A 47 -3.62 5.30 6.18
C ASN A 47 -4.42 4.02 5.91
N LEU A 48 -3.90 2.91 6.41
CA LEU A 48 -4.55 1.59 6.41
C LEU A 48 -4.79 1.06 7.83
N LEU A 49 -4.49 1.85 8.86
CA LEU A 49 -4.62 1.48 10.29
C LEU A 49 -5.96 1.92 10.90
N ALA A 50 -6.84 2.55 10.12
CA ALA A 50 -8.15 3.06 10.54
C ALA A 50 -9.28 2.08 10.20
#